data_AF-A0A7S1RUL9-F1
#
_entry.id   AF-A0A7S1RUL9-F1
#
_cell.length_a   1.000
_cell.length_b   1.000
_cell.length_c   1.000
_cell.angle_alpha   90.00
_cell.angle_beta   90.00
_cell.angle_gamma   90.00
#
_symmetry.space_group_name_H-M   'P 1'
#
loop_
_entity.id
_entity.type
_entity.pdbx_description
1 polymer ?
#
loop_
_entity_poly.entity_id
_entity_poly.type
_entity_poly.pdbx_seq_one_letter_code
_entity_poly.pdbx_strand_id
1 'polypeptide(L)'
;LAFGALTREVPGTPAERAASAVAAAEIEATKFGASTITVLAIDSAGVGVANLGDSGFLHLRSKEWGMEIIERSREQNHGWNCPYQLTRVPEKLASSCGARFDHAADCHRYPLSVQAEDLLLLFTDGLTDNLHWYEIVKEVNDALGSAAEGCLHQRISPEVIARTLVL
;
A
#
# COMPACT_ATOMS: atom_id res chain seq x y z
N LEU A 1 3.93 18.83 8.87
CA LEU A 1 4.21 17.72 7.94
C LEU A 1 3.91 18.22 6.55
N ALA A 2 4.92 18.68 5.82
CA ALA A 2 4.74 19.22 4.48
C ALA A 2 4.66 18.05 3.49
N PHE A 3 3.52 17.88 2.84
CA PHE A 3 3.41 17.07 1.63
C PHE A 3 4.13 17.82 0.50
N GLY A 4 5.45 17.64 0.42
CA GLY A 4 6.24 18.11 -0.71
C GLY A 4 6.00 17.18 -1.89
N ALA A 5 5.17 17.61 -2.84
CA ALA A 5 5.14 16.99 -4.15
C ALA A 5 6.53 17.17 -4.78
N LEU A 6 7.33 16.09 -4.80
CA LEU A 6 8.58 16.03 -5.53
C LEU A 6 8.24 16.03 -7.04
N THR A 7 8.17 17.22 -7.64
CA THR A 7 7.93 17.43 -9.08
C THR A 7 9.20 17.19 -9.91
N ARG A 8 9.95 16.13 -9.62
CA ARG A 8 11.00 15.66 -10.51
C ARG A 8 10.46 14.41 -11.19
N GLU A 9 10.25 14.47 -12.50
CA GLU A 9 9.90 13.27 -13.27
C GLU A 9 11.00 12.23 -13.07
N VAL A 10 10.72 11.24 -12.23
CA VAL A 10 11.59 10.08 -12.05
C VAL A 10 11.33 9.18 -13.26
N PRO A 11 12.32 8.94 -14.13
CA PRO A 11 12.15 8.08 -15.30
C PRO A 11 11.80 6.64 -14.87
N GLY A 12 11.03 5.94 -15.70
CA GLY A 12 10.59 4.56 -15.45
C GLY A 12 9.08 4.40 -15.54
N THR A 13 8.60 3.19 -15.31
CA THR A 13 7.19 2.86 -15.09
C THR A 13 6.72 3.36 -13.71
N PRO A 14 5.41 3.50 -13.47
CA PRO A 14 4.89 3.85 -12.15
C PRO A 14 5.39 2.92 -11.04
N ALA A 15 5.46 1.61 -11.28
CA ALA A 15 5.96 0.66 -10.29
C ALA A 15 7.46 0.84 -9.99
N GLU A 16 8.27 1.20 -10.98
CA GLU A 16 9.70 1.53 -10.79
C GLU A 16 9.88 2.85 -10.03
N ARG A 17 9.02 3.84 -10.27
CA ARG A 17 9.01 5.07 -9.49
C ARG A 17 8.62 4.84 -8.03
N ALA A 18 7.60 4.02 -7.79
CA ALA A 18 7.23 3.63 -6.43
C ALA A 18 8.42 2.95 -5.73
N ALA A 19 9.11 2.02 -6.39
CA ALA A 19 10.31 1.38 -5.84
C ALA A 19 11.47 2.38 -5.61
N SER A 20 11.64 3.35 -6.51
CA SER A 20 12.63 4.41 -6.36
C SER A 20 12.33 5.32 -5.17
N ALA A 21 11.05 5.59 -4.88
CA ALA A 21 10.64 6.32 -3.69
C ALA A 21 10.90 5.52 -2.41
N VAL A 22 10.73 4.19 -2.43
CA VAL A 22 11.13 3.34 -1.30
C VAL A 22 12.65 3.37 -1.08
N ALA A 23 13.44 3.29 -2.15
CA ALA A 23 14.90 3.40 -2.08
C ALA A 23 15.36 4.78 -1.55
N ALA A 24 14.71 5.86 -1.97
CA ALA A 24 14.95 7.19 -1.43
C ALA A 24 14.63 7.23 0.07
N ALA A 25 13.51 6.65 0.51
CA ALA A 25 13.15 6.58 1.92
C ALA A 25 14.19 5.81 2.76
N GLU A 26 14.72 4.69 2.27
CA GLU A 26 15.80 3.94 2.92
C GLU A 26 17.07 4.80 3.11
N ILE A 27 17.48 5.50 2.06
CA ILE A 27 18.71 6.32 2.06
C ILE A 27 18.57 7.57 2.92
N GLU A 28 17.42 8.25 2.84
CA GLU A 28 17.18 9.55 3.47
C GLU A 28 16.72 9.44 4.94
N ALA A 29 16.28 8.27 5.39
CA ALA A 29 15.79 8.06 6.76
C ALA A 29 16.82 8.52 7.80
N THR A 30 16.55 9.59 8.55
CA THR A 30 17.50 10.13 9.54
C THR A 30 17.37 9.53 10.94
N LYS A 31 16.25 8.84 11.21
CA LYS A 31 15.91 8.31 12.54
C LYS A 31 16.17 6.81 12.61
N PHE A 32 16.49 6.35 13.81
CA PHE A 32 16.60 4.92 14.09
C PHE A 32 15.20 4.32 14.26
N GLY A 33 15.01 3.11 13.74
CA GLY A 33 13.74 2.41 13.74
C GLY A 33 13.66 1.41 12.61
N ALA A 34 12.55 0.69 12.55
CA ALA A 34 12.20 -0.20 11.45
C ALA A 34 10.77 0.09 11.00
N SER A 35 10.50 -0.07 9.70
CA SER A 35 9.15 0.11 9.16
C SER A 35 8.94 -0.79 7.95
N THR A 36 7.73 -1.31 7.83
CA THR A 36 7.19 -1.72 6.54
C THR A 36 6.94 -0.49 5.68
N ILE A 37 6.74 -0.67 4.38
CA ILE A 37 6.44 0.46 3.50
C ILE A 37 5.66 0.01 2.26
N THR A 38 4.58 0.74 1.98
CA THR A 38 3.78 0.60 0.76
C THR A 38 3.71 1.96 0.08
N VAL A 39 4.21 2.04 -1.16
CA VAL A 39 4.18 3.29 -1.95
C VAL A 39 3.41 3.05 -3.23
N LEU A 40 2.43 3.90 -3.49
CA LEU A 40 1.74 3.98 -4.77
C LEU A 40 2.25 5.20 -5.54
N ALA A 41 2.58 4.99 -6.81
CA ALA A 41 2.85 6.04 -7.77
C ALA A 41 1.78 6.02 -8.87
N ILE A 42 1.30 7.21 -9.22
CA ILE A 42 0.30 7.43 -10.27
C ILE A 42 0.74 8.59 -11.15
N ASP A 43 0.68 8.39 -12.46
CA ASP A 43 0.90 9.44 -13.46
C ASP A 43 0.17 9.13 -14.78
N SER A 44 0.50 9.86 -15.84
CA SER A 44 -0.08 9.67 -17.17
C SER A 44 0.23 8.30 -17.80
N ALA A 45 1.28 7.60 -17.35
CA ALA A 45 1.63 6.27 -17.83
C ALA A 45 0.86 5.15 -17.09
N GLY A 46 0.24 5.45 -15.95
CA GLY A 46 -0.63 4.53 -15.22
C GLY A 46 -0.38 4.53 -13.72
N VAL A 47 -0.63 3.38 -13.09
CA VAL A 47 -0.50 3.19 -11.65
C VAL A 47 0.43 2.03 -11.35
N GLY A 48 1.25 2.18 -10.31
CA GLY A 48 2.08 1.09 -9.83
C GLY A 48 2.37 1.23 -8.34
N VAL A 49 2.61 0.09 -7.70
CA VAL A 49 2.86 -0.01 -6.27
C VAL A 49 4.18 -0.72 -6.02
N ALA A 50 4.92 -0.28 -5.01
CA ALA A 50 6.03 -1.02 -4.42
C ALA A 50 5.71 -1.30 -2.95
N ASN A 51 5.90 -2.54 -2.52
CA ASN A 51 5.58 -2.99 -1.15
C ASN A 51 6.77 -3.71 -0.53
N LEU A 52 7.08 -3.37 0.73
CA LEU A 52 7.97 -4.13 1.62
C LEU A 52 7.24 -4.47 2.93
N GLY A 53 7.16 -5.76 3.24
CA GLY A 53 6.59 -6.26 4.49
C GLY A 53 5.14 -6.73 4.36
N ASP A 54 4.37 -6.58 5.44
CA ASP A 54 2.98 -7.04 5.59
C ASP A 54 1.95 -5.91 5.62
N SER A 55 2.38 -4.65 5.55
CA SER A 55 1.53 -3.59 4.99
C SER A 55 1.25 -3.86 3.51
N GLY A 56 0.24 -3.20 2.95
CA GLY A 56 -0.24 -3.65 1.65
C GLY A 56 -1.19 -2.74 0.92
N PHE A 57 -1.65 -3.27 -0.22
CA PHE A 57 -2.71 -2.67 -1.02
C PHE A 57 -3.72 -3.71 -1.48
N LEU A 58 -4.94 -3.23 -1.75
CA LEU A 58 -6.02 -3.98 -2.37
C LEU A 58 -6.56 -3.19 -3.56
N HIS A 59 -6.56 -3.79 -4.74
CA HIS A 59 -7.16 -3.24 -5.95
C HIS A 59 -8.51 -3.88 -6.18
N LEU A 60 -9.56 -3.08 -6.02
CA LEU A 60 -10.95 -3.49 -6.19
C LEU A 60 -11.55 -2.86 -7.44
N ARG A 61 -12.40 -3.62 -8.14
CA ARG A 61 -13.16 -3.16 -9.30
C ARG A 61 -14.62 -3.54 -9.18
N SER A 62 -15.51 -2.63 -9.58
CA SER A 62 -16.94 -2.91 -9.65
C SER A 62 -17.28 -3.92 -10.75
N LYS A 63 -18.10 -4.92 -10.43
CA LYS A 63 -18.65 -5.96 -11.31
C LYS A 63 -20.16 -6.09 -11.08
N GLU A 64 -20.82 -6.93 -11.87
CA GLU A 64 -22.27 -7.17 -11.78
C GLU A 64 -22.71 -7.64 -10.39
N TRP A 65 -21.82 -8.30 -9.64
CA TRP A 65 -22.08 -8.82 -8.29
C TRP A 65 -21.50 -7.95 -7.17
N GLY A 66 -20.98 -6.76 -7.47
CA GLY A 66 -20.31 -5.86 -6.52
C GLY A 66 -18.80 -5.78 -6.75
N MET A 67 -18.05 -5.32 -5.73
CA MET A 67 -16.60 -5.17 -5.82
C MET A 67 -15.90 -6.54 -5.87
N GLU A 68 -14.94 -6.68 -6.78
CA GLU A 68 -14.07 -7.84 -6.95
C GLU A 68 -12.60 -7.45 -6.73
N ILE A 69 -11.82 -8.33 -6.09
CA ILE A 69 -10.37 -8.17 -5.92
C ILE A 69 -9.67 -8.51 -7.24
N ILE A 70 -9.07 -7.49 -7.87
CA ILE A 70 -8.30 -7.64 -9.11
C ILE A 70 -6.84 -8.01 -8.82
N GLU A 71 -6.24 -7.35 -7.82
CA GLU A 71 -4.86 -7.58 -7.40
C GLU A 71 -4.71 -7.21 -5.92
N ARG A 72 -3.76 -7.85 -5.23
CA ARG A 72 -3.39 -7.50 -3.86
C ARG A 72 -1.91 -7.71 -3.60
N SER A 73 -1.36 -6.95 -2.65
CA SER A 73 -0.01 -7.22 -2.18
C SER A 73 0.11 -8.63 -1.59
N ARG A 74 1.29 -9.21 -1.74
CA ARG A 74 1.69 -10.44 -1.05
C ARG A 74 2.57 -10.04 0.12
N GLU A 75 2.18 -10.46 1.32
CA GLU A 75 2.96 -10.26 2.53
C GLU A 75 4.36 -10.85 2.39
N GLN A 76 5.35 -10.13 2.88
CA GLN A 76 6.73 -10.57 2.94
C GLN A 76 7.14 -10.71 4.40
N ASN A 77 7.48 -11.93 4.80
CA ASN A 77 7.89 -12.23 6.16
C ASN A 77 9.09 -13.19 6.19
N HIS A 78 9.93 -13.04 7.20
CA HIS A 78 11.01 -13.99 7.51
C HIS A 78 10.48 -15.19 8.31
N GLY A 79 9.34 -15.01 8.97
CA GLY A 79 8.64 -16.00 9.79
C GLY A 79 7.32 -15.44 10.33
N TRP A 80 6.70 -16.16 11.26
CA TRP A 80 5.44 -15.70 11.85
C TRP A 80 5.61 -14.36 12.55
N ASN A 81 4.80 -13.37 12.16
CA ASN A 81 4.79 -12.01 12.72
C ASN A 81 6.18 -11.33 12.71
N CYS A 82 6.96 -11.59 11.67
CA CYS A 82 8.28 -11.00 11.47
C CYS A 82 8.38 -10.50 10.01
N PRO A 83 7.77 -9.34 9.70
CA PRO A 83 7.75 -8.81 8.35
C PRO A 83 9.13 -8.36 7.88
N TYR A 84 9.25 -8.24 6.56
CA TYR A 84 10.36 -7.51 5.96
C TYR A 84 10.23 -6.03 6.29
N GLN A 85 11.34 -5.40 6.70
CA GLN A 85 11.30 -4.01 7.16
C GLN A 85 12.58 -3.25 6.82
N LEU A 86 12.42 -2.03 6.31
CA LEU A 86 13.53 -1.08 6.21
C LEU A 86 13.97 -0.70 7.61
N THR A 87 15.22 -1.03 7.95
CA THR A 87 15.72 -0.89 9.31
C THR A 87 16.94 0.02 9.35
N ARG A 88 16.88 1.03 10.21
CA ARG A 88 18.01 1.88 10.53
C ARG A 88 18.37 1.77 12.01
N VAL A 89 19.59 1.35 12.29
CA VAL A 89 20.14 1.23 13.64
C VAL A 89 21.50 1.93 13.74
N PRO A 90 21.98 2.28 14.95
CA PRO A 90 23.34 2.78 15.13
C PRO A 90 24.39 1.78 14.62
N GLU A 91 25.46 2.26 14.00
CA GLU A 91 26.51 1.43 13.38
C GLU A 91 27.16 0.43 14.36
N LYS A 92 27.34 0.83 15.62
CA LYS A 92 27.83 -0.05 16.69
C LYS A 92 26.90 -1.25 16.93
N LEU A 93 25.60 -1.07 16.76
CA LEU A 93 24.64 -2.15 16.89
C LEU A 93 24.64 -3.02 15.63
N ALA A 94 24.63 -2.41 14.44
CA ALA A 94 24.66 -3.10 13.15
C ALA A 94 25.83 -4.09 13.03
N SER A 95 27.03 -3.66 13.46
CA SER A 95 28.24 -4.50 13.44
C SER A 95 28.22 -5.65 14.45
N SER A 96 27.40 -5.55 15.49
CA SER A 96 27.33 -6.54 16.58
C SER A 96 26.21 -7.58 16.43
N CYS A 97 25.13 -7.24 15.73
CA CYS A 97 23.91 -8.04 15.73
C CYS A 97 23.92 -9.20 14.71
N GLY A 98 24.87 -9.22 13.76
CA GLY A 98 24.91 -10.24 12.70
C GLY A 98 23.62 -10.34 11.89
N ALA A 99 22.72 -9.36 12.01
CA ALA A 99 21.38 -9.39 11.46
C ALA A 99 21.45 -9.05 9.98
N ARG A 100 20.72 -9.81 9.17
CA ARG A 100 20.45 -9.44 7.79
C ARG A 100 19.35 -8.38 7.81
N PHE A 101 19.66 -7.20 7.31
CA PHE A 101 18.66 -6.15 7.10
C PHE A 101 18.04 -6.30 5.71
N ASP A 102 16.75 -5.97 5.62
CA ASP A 102 16.05 -5.89 4.34
C ASP A 102 16.32 -4.54 3.69
N HIS A 103 16.26 -4.52 2.35
CA HIS A 103 16.56 -3.35 1.54
C HIS A 103 15.38 -2.99 0.64
N ALA A 104 15.35 -1.76 0.15
CA ALA A 104 14.35 -1.32 -0.83
C ALA A 104 14.36 -2.17 -2.12
N ALA A 105 15.51 -2.80 -2.42
CA ALA A 105 15.63 -3.74 -3.53
C ALA A 105 14.80 -5.02 -3.35
N ASP A 106 14.44 -5.38 -2.12
CA ASP A 106 13.64 -6.56 -1.78
C ASP A 106 12.12 -6.31 -1.96
N CYS A 107 11.71 -5.08 -2.30
CA CYS A 107 10.30 -4.76 -2.53
C CYS A 107 9.70 -5.57 -3.69
N HIS A 108 8.46 -6.04 -3.49
CA HIS A 108 7.64 -6.46 -4.61
C HIS A 108 7.10 -5.24 -5.36
N ARG A 109 7.05 -5.34 -6.69
CA ARG A 109 6.56 -4.30 -7.60
C ARG A 109 5.32 -4.78 -8.34
N TYR A 110 4.31 -3.92 -8.39
CA TYR A 110 3.00 -4.23 -8.95
C TYR A 110 2.61 -3.16 -9.96
N PRO A 111 2.78 -3.40 -11.28
CA PRO A 111 2.13 -2.58 -12.29
C PRO A 111 0.62 -2.89 -12.27
N LEU A 112 -0.22 -1.86 -12.13
CA LEU A 112 -1.67 -2.04 -12.03
C LEU A 112 -2.38 -1.59 -13.31
N SER A 113 -3.25 -2.45 -13.84
CA SER A 113 -4.16 -2.11 -14.93
C SER A 113 -5.45 -1.53 -14.37
N VAL A 114 -5.45 -0.23 -14.13
CA VAL A 114 -6.59 0.49 -13.53
C VAL A 114 -7.60 0.94 -14.58
N GLN A 115 -8.86 1.02 -14.17
CA GLN A 115 -9.99 1.54 -14.95
C GLN A 115 -10.68 2.65 -14.14
N ALA A 116 -11.50 3.46 -14.81
CA ALA A 116 -12.35 4.42 -14.09
C ALA A 116 -13.22 3.68 -13.08
N GLU A 117 -13.40 4.27 -11.90
CA GLU A 117 -14.18 3.72 -10.78
C GLU A 117 -13.56 2.52 -10.05
N ASP A 118 -12.31 2.16 -10.37
CA ASP A 118 -11.53 1.27 -9.52
C ASP A 118 -11.22 1.94 -8.16
N LEU A 119 -11.19 1.11 -7.11
CA LEU A 119 -10.82 1.52 -5.77
C LEU A 119 -9.47 0.89 -5.39
N LEU A 120 -8.53 1.73 -4.99
CA LEU A 120 -7.22 1.32 -4.48
C LEU A 120 -7.16 1.63 -2.99
N LEU A 121 -7.10 0.59 -2.17
CA LEU A 121 -6.92 0.69 -0.73
C LEU A 121 -5.47 0.46 -0.40
N LEU A 122 -4.85 1.36 0.35
CA LEU A 122 -3.54 1.14 0.99
C LEU A 122 -3.78 1.01 2.48
N PHE A 123 -3.13 0.04 3.12
CA PHE A 123 -3.36 -0.30 4.52
C PHE A 123 -2.09 -0.82 5.18
N THR A 124 -2.09 -0.80 6.52
CA THR A 124 -1.12 -1.52 7.35
C THR A 124 -1.70 -2.87 7.79
N ASP A 125 -0.84 -3.75 8.29
CA ASP A 125 -1.17 -5.06 8.88
C ASP A 125 -2.33 -5.00 9.90
N GLY A 126 -2.45 -3.89 10.64
CA GLY A 126 -3.57 -3.68 11.56
C GLY A 126 -4.97 -3.81 10.95
N LEU A 127 -5.14 -3.68 9.63
CA LEU A 127 -6.40 -4.02 8.95
C LEU A 127 -6.54 -5.55 8.78
N THR A 128 -5.52 -6.19 8.21
CA THR A 128 -5.55 -7.59 7.79
C THR A 128 -5.38 -8.58 8.94
N ASP A 129 -4.87 -8.12 10.08
CA ASP A 129 -4.88 -8.87 11.35
C ASP A 129 -6.29 -9.02 11.92
N ASN A 130 -7.21 -8.10 11.59
CA ASN A 130 -8.55 -8.03 12.17
C ASN A 130 -9.67 -8.42 11.21
N LEU A 131 -9.48 -8.22 9.90
CA LEU A 131 -10.48 -8.52 8.88
C LEU A 131 -9.91 -9.41 7.78
N HIS A 132 -10.65 -10.46 7.45
CA HIS A 132 -10.37 -11.25 6.27
C HIS A 132 -10.76 -10.50 4.99
N TRP A 133 -10.17 -10.88 3.85
CA TRP A 133 -10.41 -10.24 2.56
C TRP A 133 -11.90 -10.16 2.17
N TYR A 134 -12.67 -11.22 2.46
CA TYR A 134 -14.10 -11.24 2.15
C TYR A 134 -14.90 -10.26 3.02
N GLU A 135 -14.46 -10.01 4.26
CA GLU A 135 -15.08 -9.04 5.17
C GLU A 135 -14.77 -7.62 4.71
N ILE A 136 -13.52 -7.33 4.32
CA ILE A 136 -13.15 -6.04 3.73
C ILE A 136 -14.01 -5.74 2.50
N VAL A 137 -14.15 -6.70 1.58
CA VAL A 137 -14.98 -6.53 0.37
C VAL A 137 -16.45 -6.32 0.73
N LYS A 138 -16.97 -7.03 1.73
CA LYS A 138 -18.35 -6.86 2.21
C LYS A 138 -18.56 -5.44 2.76
N GLU A 139 -17.70 -4.97 3.66
CA GLU A 139 -17.83 -3.63 4.25
C GLU A 139 -17.68 -2.52 3.21
N VAL A 140 -16.83 -2.70 2.20
CA VAL A 140 -16.74 -1.79 1.05
C VAL A 140 -18.06 -1.78 0.27
N ASN A 141 -18.61 -2.95 -0.08
CA ASN A 141 -19.87 -3.04 -0.81
C ASN A 141 -21.03 -2.40 -0.03
N ASP A 142 -21.12 -2.62 1.27
CA ASP A 142 -22.17 -2.04 2.12
C ASP A 142 -22.05 -0.51 2.19
N ALA A 143 -20.84 0.02 2.29
CA ALA A 143 -20.57 1.46 2.25
C ALA A 143 -20.95 2.09 0.90
N LEU A 144 -20.66 1.39 -0.21
CA LEU A 144 -21.00 1.83 -1.55
C LEU A 144 -22.52 1.75 -1.82
N GLY A 145 -23.18 0.68 -1.38
CA GLY A 145 -24.62 0.47 -1.52
C GLY A 145 -25.46 1.46 -0.74
N SER A 146 -25.07 1.75 0.51
CA SER A 146 -25.74 2.75 1.36
C SER A 146 -25.68 4.17 0.77
N ALA A 147 -24.66 4.46 -0.03
CA ALA A 147 -24.50 5.73 -0.72
C ALA A 147 -25.22 5.78 -2.09
N ALA A 148 -25.43 4.63 -2.73
CA ALA A 148 -26.11 4.54 -4.03
C ALA A 148 -27.63 4.76 -3.94
N GLU A 149 -28.27 4.50 -2.80
CA GLU A 149 -29.70 4.75 -2.58
C GLU A 149 -30.10 6.25 -2.69
N GLY A 150 -29.12 7.17 -2.75
CA GLY A 150 -29.35 8.62 -2.84
C GLY A 150 -29.12 9.27 -4.21
N CYS A 151 -28.22 8.77 -5.07
CA CYS A 151 -27.91 9.38 -6.37
C CYS A 151 -26.95 8.53 -7.22
N LEU A 152 -27.31 8.24 -8.48
CA LEU A 152 -26.59 7.34 -9.41
C LEU A 152 -25.12 7.68 -9.75
N HIS A 153 -24.56 8.80 -9.27
CA HIS A 153 -23.23 9.29 -9.68
C HIS A 153 -22.46 10.01 -8.55
N GLN A 154 -22.80 9.81 -7.28
CA GLN A 154 -22.02 10.44 -6.22
C GLN A 154 -20.67 9.74 -6.07
N ARG A 155 -19.59 10.51 -6.27
CA ARG A 155 -18.25 10.13 -5.82
C ARG A 155 -18.30 9.98 -4.30
N ILE A 156 -18.21 8.74 -3.83
CA ILE A 156 -18.12 8.47 -2.40
C ILE A 156 -16.73 8.89 -1.95
N SER A 157 -16.69 9.67 -0.88
CA SER A 157 -15.44 10.14 -0.32
C SER A 157 -14.63 8.93 0.19
N PRO A 158 -13.33 8.81 -0.12
CA PRO A 158 -12.50 7.72 0.37
C PRO A 158 -12.53 7.58 1.90
N GLU A 159 -12.75 8.69 2.62
CA GLU A 159 -12.87 8.72 4.07
C GLU A 159 -14.09 7.95 4.59
N VAL A 160 -15.18 7.86 3.83
CA VAL A 160 -16.36 7.06 4.22
C VAL A 160 -15.99 5.58 4.23
N ILE A 161 -15.36 5.11 3.15
CA ILE A 161 -14.89 3.71 3.03
C ILE A 161 -13.82 3.42 4.09
N ALA A 162 -12.87 4.35 4.30
CA ALA A 162 -11.84 4.16 5.31
C ALA A 162 -12.44 4.03 6.72
N ARG A 163 -13.49 4.79 7.05
CA ARG A 163 -14.16 4.73 8.36
C ARG A 163 -14.93 3.44 8.60
N THR A 164 -15.48 2.81 7.56
CA THR A 164 -16.17 1.51 7.73
C THR A 164 -15.19 0.37 7.98
N LEU A 165 -13.93 0.51 7.52
CA LEU A 165 -12.88 -0.48 7.72
C LEU A 165 -12.12 -0.31 9.05
N VAL A 166 -12.37 0.77 9.80
CA VAL A 166 -11.83 0.97 11.15
C VAL A 166 -12.85 0.43 12.15
N LEU A 167 -12.53 -0.71 12.77
CA LEU A 167 -13.29 -1.28 13.88
C LEU A 167 -13.11 -0.47 15.18
#